data_AF-A0A969CW67-F1
#
_entry.id   AF-A0A969CW67-F1
#
_cell.length_a   1.000
_cell.length_b   1.000
_cell.length_c   1.000
_cell.angle_alpha   90.00
_cell.angle_beta   90.00
_cell.angle_gamma   90.00
#
_symmetry.space_group_name_H-M   'P 1'
#
loop_
_entity.id
_entity.type
_entity.pdbx_description
1 polymer ?
#
loop_
_entity_poly.entity_id
_entity_poly.type
_entity_poly.pdbx_seq_one_letter_code
_entity_poly.pdbx_strand_id
1 'polypeptide(L)' 'AQYTIAIVTHNMQQASRVSDKTAFFNAEATGQGSKVGYLVEFDDTSTIFTNPKQEATRDYISGRFG' A
#
# COMPACT_ATOMS: atom_id res chain seq x y z
N ALA A 1 -10.64 21.43 16.08
CA ALA A 1 -10.94 19.98 16.18
C ALA A 1 -9.83 19.20 15.47
N GLN A 2 -9.48 18.02 15.96
CA GLN A 2 -8.62 17.07 15.24
C GLN A 2 -9.52 16.08 14.49
N TYR A 3 -9.14 15.74 13.26
CA TYR A 3 -9.90 14.84 12.40
C TYR A 3 -9.02 13.66 11.99
N THR A 4 -9.65 12.50 11.82
CA THR A 4 -9.02 11.32 11.24
C THR A 4 -9.53 11.16 9.82
N ILE A 5 -8.61 11.10 8.86
CA ILE A 5 -8.91 10.96 7.44
C ILE A 5 -8.32 9.64 6.96
N ALA A 6 -9.13 8.84 6.26
CA ALA A 6 -8.70 7.63 5.56
C ALA A 6 -8.96 7.81 4.06
N ILE A 7 -7.95 7.57 3.23
CA ILE A 7 -8.02 7.74 1.78
C ILE A 7 -7.54 6.45 1.11
N VAL A 8 -8.29 5.98 0.12
CA VAL A 8 -7.86 4.92 -0.79
C VAL A 8 -7.46 5.58 -2.10
N THR A 9 -6.22 5.38 -2.54
CA THR A 9 -5.69 6.00 -3.76
C THR A 9 -4.64 5.12 -4.44
N HIS A 10 -4.59 5.18 -5.76
CA HIS A 10 -3.49 4.65 -6.56
C HIS A 10 -2.42 5.71 -6.83
N ASN A 11 -2.65 6.97 -6.45
CA ASN A 11 -1.67 8.04 -6.61
C ASN A 11 -0.63 7.95 -5.48
N MET A 12 0.40 7.18 -5.76
CA MET A 12 1.53 6.96 -4.88
C MET A 12 2.29 8.23 -4.51
N GLN A 13 2.42 9.18 -5.45
CA GLN A 13 3.09 10.47 -5.21
C GLN A 13 2.30 11.36 -4.25
N GLN A 14 0.97 11.21 -4.23
CA GLN A 14 0.13 11.87 -3.25
C GLN A 14 0.28 11.17 -1.90
N ALA A 15 0.09 9.85 -1.85
CA ALA A 15 0.15 9.07 -0.62
C ALA A 15 1.48 9.30 0.14
N SER A 16 2.62 9.35 -0.57
CA SER A 16 3.93 9.60 0.06
C SER A 16 4.08 10.97 0.73
N ARG A 17 3.26 11.96 0.35
CA ARG A 17 3.36 13.35 0.82
C ARG A 17 2.31 13.73 1.86
N VAL A 18 1.09 13.19 1.77
CA VAL A 18 -0.03 13.62 2.63
C VAL A 18 -0.42 12.61 3.71
N SER A 19 0.03 11.36 3.63
CA SER A 19 -0.36 10.34 4.61
C SER A 19 0.64 10.25 5.76
N ASP A 20 0.16 10.20 7.00
CA ASP A 20 0.99 9.88 8.16
C ASP A 20 1.42 8.40 8.16
N LYS A 21 0.47 7.51 7.85
CA LYS A 21 0.68 6.06 7.72
C LYS A 21 0.12 5.54 6.42
N THR A 22 0.73 4.47 5.89
CA THR A 22 0.31 3.86 4.62
C THR A 22 0.11 2.37 4.80
N ALA A 23 -1.02 1.86 4.28
CA ALA A 23 -1.34 0.44 4.19
C ALA A 23 -1.30 0.00 2.72
N PHE A 24 -0.50 -1.01 2.40
CA PHE A 24 -0.47 -1.62 1.08
C PHE A 24 -1.31 -2.91 1.05
N PHE A 25 -2.26 -2.96 0.13
CA PHE A 25 -3.11 -4.12 -0.10
C PHE A 25 -2.78 -4.75 -1.45
N ASN A 26 -2.80 -6.08 -1.50
CA ASN A 26 -2.72 -6.84 -2.75
C ASN A 26 -3.88 -7.86 -2.77
N ALA A 27 -4.06 -8.56 -3.89
CA ALA A 27 -5.13 -9.53 -4.06
C ALA A 27 -4.60 -10.87 -4.57
N GLU A 28 -4.96 -11.96 -3.88
CA GLU A 28 -4.63 -13.33 -4.27
C GLU A 28 -5.85 -14.03 -4.89
N ALA A 29 -5.62 -14.86 -5.89
CA ALA A 29 -6.66 -15.68 -6.50
C ALA A 29 -6.95 -16.91 -5.61
N THR A 30 -8.22 -17.14 -5.30
CA THR A 30 -8.67 -18.33 -4.59
C THR A 30 -9.10 -19.41 -5.59
N GLY A 31 -9.05 -20.68 -5.18
CA GLY A 31 -9.37 -21.83 -6.03
C GLY A 31 -10.79 -21.87 -6.60
N GLN A 32 -11.67 -20.94 -6.21
CA GLN A 32 -13.04 -20.80 -6.70
C GLN A 32 -13.24 -19.62 -7.68
N GLY A 33 -12.15 -19.05 -8.22
CA GLY A 33 -12.23 -17.97 -9.21
C GLY A 33 -12.54 -16.59 -8.61
N SER A 34 -12.53 -16.45 -7.29
CA SER A 34 -12.66 -15.17 -6.59
C SER A 34 -11.27 -14.65 -6.20
N LYS A 35 -11.11 -13.32 -6.07
CA LYS A 35 -9.90 -12.72 -5.52
C LYS A 35 -10.15 -12.22 -4.11
N VAL A 36 -9.23 -12.47 -3.19
CA VAL A 36 -9.30 -11.96 -1.82
C VAL A 36 -8.19 -10.93 -1.63
N GLY A 37 -8.59 -9.72 -1.26
CA GLY A 37 -7.65 -8.67 -0.87
C GLY A 37 -7.07 -8.97 0.50
N TYR A 38 -5.79 -8.75 0.68
CA TYR A 38 -5.10 -8.89 1.96
C TYR A 38 -4.15 -7.72 2.19
N LEU A 39 -3.97 -7.37 3.46
CA LEU A 39 -3.02 -6.37 3.89
C LEU A 39 -1.62 -6.98 3.81
N VAL A 40 -0.78 -6.43 2.94
CA VAL A 40 0.60 -6.89 2.76
C VAL A 40 1.50 -6.23 3.79
N GLU A 41 1.38 -4.90 3.94
CA GLU A 41 2.26 -4.12 4.81
C GLU A 41 1.55 -2.85 5.31
N PHE A 42 1.81 -2.49 6.56
CA PHE A 42 1.34 -1.25 7.17
C PHE A 42 2.43 -0.67 8.08
N ASP A 43 2.85 0.56 7.80
CA ASP A 43 3.88 1.24 8.58
C ASP A 43 3.78 2.78 8.37
N ASP A 44 4.70 3.54 8.95
CA ASP A 44 4.89 4.94 8.63
C ASP A 44 5.11 5.14 7.13
N THR A 45 4.49 6.17 6.56
CA THR A 45 4.57 6.44 5.12
C THR A 45 6.01 6.56 4.65
N SER A 46 6.91 7.18 5.42
CA SER A 46 8.33 7.25 5.06
C SER A 46 8.96 5.86 4.91
N THR A 47 8.69 4.94 5.84
CA THR A 47 9.19 3.56 5.81
C THR A 47 8.68 2.83 4.57
N ILE A 48 7.37 2.87 4.32
CA ILE A 48 6.76 2.20 3.16
C ILE A 48 7.41 2.65 1.85
N PHE A 49 7.64 3.94 1.66
CA PHE A 49 8.15 4.48 0.38
C PHE A 49 9.67 4.49 0.23
N THR A 50 10.45 4.30 1.31
CA THR A 50 11.92 4.37 1.25
C THR A 50 12.60 3.03 1.52
N ASN A 51 12.10 2.26 2.51
CA ASN A 51 12.68 0.99 2.91
C ASN A 51 11.58 0.02 3.39
N PRO A 52 10.69 -0.41 2.48
CA PRO A 52 9.64 -1.36 2.80
C PRO A 52 10.25 -2.72 3.18
N LYS A 53 9.57 -3.44 4.08
CA LYS A 53 10.00 -4.75 4.57
C LYS A 53 9.53 -5.88 3.66
N GLN A 54 8.43 -5.69 2.94
CA GLN A 54 7.90 -6.71 2.03
C GLN A 54 8.37 -6.48 0.59
N GLU A 55 8.80 -7.56 -0.07
CA GLU A 55 9.24 -7.53 -1.46
C GLU A 55 8.11 -7.08 -2.41
N ALA A 56 6.90 -7.57 -2.20
CA ALA A 56 5.73 -7.16 -2.98
C ALA A 56 5.46 -5.65 -2.89
N THR A 57 5.65 -5.05 -1.70
CA THR A 57 5.56 -3.60 -1.50
C THR A 57 6.67 -2.89 -2.29
N ARG A 58 7.93 -3.33 -2.15
CA ARG A 58 9.07 -2.75 -2.87
C ARG A 58 8.87 -2.76 -4.39
N ASP A 59 8.41 -3.88 -4.92
CA ASP A 59 8.21 -4.06 -6.36
C ASP A 59 7.06 -3.18 -6.87
N TYR A 60 5.97 -3.04 -6.09
CA TYR A 60 4.87 -2.12 -6.43
C TYR A 60 5.34 -0.66 -6.47
N ILE A 61 6.08 -0.23 -5.44
CA ILE A 61 6.49 1.16 -5.28
C ILE A 61 7.56 1.56 -6.30
N SER A 62 8.45 0.64 -6.67
CA SER A 62 9.48 0.87 -7.68
C SER A 62 8.93 0.88 -9.12
N GLY A 63 7.64 0.59 -9.32
CA GLY A 63 7.03 0.52 -10.65
C GLY A 63 7.45 -0.71 -11.45
N ARG A 64 7.93 -1.77 -10.78
CA ARG A 64 8.22 -3.07 -11.41
C ARG A 64 6.97 -3.88 -11.76
N PHE A 65 5.80 -3.42 -11.36
CA PHE A 65 4.52 -3.96 -11.82
C PHE A 65 4.03 -3.19 -13.06
N GLY A 66 4.05 -3.90 -14.19
CA GLY A 66 3.48 -3.55 -15.48
C GLY A 66 3.22 -4.82 -16.27
#